data_AF-A0A2V8P7U3-F1
#
_entry.id   AF-A0A2V8P7U3-F1
#
_cell.length_a   1.000
_cell.length_b   1.000
_cell.length_c   1.000
_cell.angle_alpha   90.00
_cell.angle_beta   90.00
_cell.angle_gamma   90.00
#
_symmetry.space_group_name_H-M   'P 1'
#
loop_
_entity.id
_entity.type
_entity.pdbx_description
1 polymer ?
#
loop_
_entity_poly.entity_id
_entity_poly.type
_entity_poly.pdbx_seq_one_letter_code
_entity_poly.pdbx_strand_id
1 'polypeptide(L)' 'MGRLSALARVRKVGGRLVVTIPRKAAEEEGVKSRDPVNSEVRKPKKSFFGTDRGIGPFTADDEMTDHD' A
#
# COMPACT_ATOMS: atom_id res chain seq x y z
N MET A 1 15.33 -10.41 -10.51
CA MET A 1 15.26 -8.94 -10.61
C MET A 1 14.46 -8.40 -9.43
N GLY A 2 15.10 -7.73 -8.47
CA GLY A 2 14.38 -7.05 -7.39
C GLY A 2 13.63 -5.85 -7.95
N ARG A 3 12.33 -5.72 -7.67
CA ARG A 3 11.59 -4.49 -7.99
C ARG A 3 12.09 -3.38 -7.08
N LEU A 4 12.64 -2.32 -7.65
CA LEU A 4 12.91 -1.08 -6.92
C LEU A 4 11.57 -0.51 -6.44
N SER A 5 11.33 -0.58 -5.13
CA SER A 5 10.14 -0.03 -4.51
C SER A 5 10.52 1.28 -3.83
N ALA A 6 10.21 2.40 -4.49
CA ALA A 6 10.37 3.73 -3.90
C ALA A 6 9.03 4.16 -3.30
N LEU A 7 9.00 4.37 -1.98
CA LEU A 7 7.83 4.94 -1.31
C LEU A 7 7.79 6.45 -1.57
N ALA A 8 6.75 6.92 -2.24
CA ALA A 8 6.53 8.33 -2.52
C ALA A 8 5.18 8.78 -1.93
N ARG A 9 5.14 10.03 -1.46
CA ARG A 9 3.90 10.61 -0.93
C ARG A 9 3.03 11.13 -2.07
N VAL A 10 1.79 10.68 -2.10
CA VAL A 10 0.78 11.20 -3.04
C VAL A 10 0.32 12.58 -2.57
N ARG A 11 0.19 13.53 -3.49
CA ARG A 11 -0.42 14.84 -3.25
C ARG A 11 -1.58 15.08 -4.20
N LYS A 12 -2.57 15.86 -3.76
CA LYS A 12 -3.68 16.30 -4.61
C LYS A 12 -3.33 17.65 -5.22
N VAL A 13 -3.40 17.76 -6.54
CA VAL A 13 -3.22 19.02 -7.28
C VAL A 13 -4.42 19.16 -8.22
N GLY A 14 -5.32 20.10 -7.90
CA GLY A 14 -6.62 20.21 -8.55
C GLY A 14 -7.45 18.93 -8.39
N GLY A 15 -7.93 18.39 -9.52
CA GLY A 15 -8.68 17.13 -9.58
C GLY A 15 -7.81 15.87 -9.73
N ARG A 16 -6.48 15.98 -9.67
CA ARG A 16 -5.56 14.87 -9.97
C ARG A 16 -4.72 14.48 -8.75
N LEU A 17 -4.36 13.20 -8.69
CA LEU A 17 -3.34 12.69 -7.79
C LEU A 17 -1.99 12.78 -8.50
N VAL A 18 -1.02 13.36 -7.82
CA VAL A 18 0.34 13.56 -8.33
C VAL A 18 1.30 12.86 -7.39
N VAL A 19 2.24 12.11 -7.99
CA VAL A 19 3.35 11.49 -7.29
C VAL A 19 4.63 12.02 -7.91
N THR A 20 5.54 12.49 -7.07
CA THR A 20 6.88 12.88 -7.52
C THR A 20 7.72 11.60 -7.62
N ILE A 21 8.24 11.30 -8.81
CA ILE A 21 9.18 10.21 -9.01
C ILE A 21 10.51 10.64 -8.35
N PRO A 22 11.02 9.89 -7.35
CA PRO A 22 12.30 10.23 -6.73
C PRO A 22 13.44 10.15 -7.74
N ARG A 23 14.39 11.10 -7.66
CA ARG A 23 15.49 11.23 -8.61
C ARG A 23 16.26 9.92 -8.84
N LYS A 24 16.61 9.21 -7.76
CA LYS A 24 17.31 7.92 -7.83
C LYS A 24 16.56 6.89 -8.68
N ALA A 25 15.25 6.75 -8.46
CA ALA A 25 14.42 5.83 -9.23
C ALA A 25 14.29 6.25 -10.70
N ALA A 26 14.25 7.55 -10.99
CA ALA A 26 14.24 8.05 -12.36
C ALA A 26 15.57 7.82 -13.10
N GLU A 27 16.70 8.02 -12.41
CA GLU A 27 18.04 7.82 -12.97
C GLU A 27 18.31 6.32 -13.27
N GLU A 28 17.93 5.42 -12.36
CA GLU A 28 18.13 3.97 -12.54
C GLU A 28 17.23 3.38 -13.63
N GLU A 29 15.97 3.82 -13.72
CA GLU A 29 15.04 3.37 -14.77
C GLU A 29 15.22 4.15 -16.08
N GLY A 30 16.15 5.12 -16.13
CA GLY A 30 16.44 5.91 -17.33
C GLY A 30 15.30 6.81 -17.80
N VAL A 31 14.35 7.15 -16.92
CA VAL A 31 13.15 7.94 -17.24
C VAL A 31 13.52 9.42 -17.42
N LYS A 32 13.22 9.99 -18.59
CA LYS A 32 13.43 11.41 -18.86
C LYS A 32 12.11 12.18 -18.84
N SER A 33 12.22 13.50 -18.74
CA SER A 33 11.07 14.38 -18.88
C SER A 33 10.39 14.18 -20.23
N ARG A 34 9.06 13.99 -20.21
CA ARG A 34 8.17 13.73 -21.37
C ARG A 34 8.13 12.28 -21.87
N ASP A 35 8.85 11.35 -21.26
CA ASP A 35 8.67 9.93 -21.60
C ASP A 35 7.32 9.42 -21.08
N PRO A 36 6.54 8.71 -21.91
CA PRO A 36 5.37 7.99 -21.43
C PRO A 36 5.85 6.83 -20.53
N VAL A 37 5.36 6.80 -19.29
CA VAL A 37 5.71 5.77 -18.32
C VAL A 37 4.49 4.91 -17.99
N ASN A 38 4.71 3.60 -17.89
CA ASN A 38 3.71 2.70 -17.34
C ASN A 38 3.79 2.73 -15.81
N SER A 39 2.67 3.00 -15.14
CA SER A 39 2.61 3.12 -13.68
C SER A 39 1.60 2.14 -13.09
N GLU A 40 2.06 1.29 -12.15
CA GLU A 40 1.19 0.40 -11.40
C GLU A 40 0.90 0.99 -10.01
N VAL A 41 -0.36 1.29 -9.71
CA VAL A 41 -0.76 1.81 -8.39
C VAL A 41 -1.19 0.67 -7.49
N ARG A 42 -0.38 0.37 -6.46
CA ARG A 42 -0.74 -0.57 -5.40
C ARG A 42 -1.03 0.17 -4.12
N LYS A 43 -2.19 -0.10 -3.51
CA LYS A 43 -2.42 0.31 -2.11
C LYS A 43 -1.43 -0.47 -1.23
N PRO A 44 -0.72 0.18 -0.29
CA PRO A 44 0.07 -0.56 0.68
C PRO A 44 -0.87 -1.52 1.41
N LYS A 45 -0.49 -2.80 1.47
CA LYS A 45 -1.20 -3.75 2.32
C LYS A 45 -1.11 -3.19 3.74
N LYS A 46 -2.25 -2.86 4.34
CA LYS A 46 -2.28 -2.61 5.78
C LYS A 46 -1.87 -3.93 6.42
N SER A 47 -0.78 -3.90 7.19
CA SER A 47 -0.45 -5.03 8.03
C SER A 47 -1.57 -5.18 9.03
N PHE A 48 -2.26 -6.32 9.03
CA PHE A 48 -3.22 -6.64 10.09
C PHE A 48 -2.52 -7.03 11.39
N PHE A 49 -1.18 -7.10 11.39
CA PHE A 49 -0.38 -7.41 12.57
C PHE A 49 -0.65 -6.39 13.68
N GLY A 50 -1.44 -6.82 14.67
CA GLY A 50 -1.88 -6.02 15.80
C GLY A 50 -3.19 -5.23 15.60
N THR A 51 -3.94 -5.46 14.52
CA THR A 51 -5.33 -4.97 14.39
C THR A 51 -6.24 -5.70 15.37
N ASP A 52 -5.89 -6.94 15.68
CA ASP A 52 -6.59 -7.83 16.61
C ASP A 52 -6.00 -7.73 18.03
N ARG A 53 -5.25 -6.66 18.34
CA ARG A 53 -4.77 -6.38 19.71
C ARG A 53 -5.99 -6.13 20.61
N GLY A 54 -6.45 -7.18 21.28
CA GLY A 54 -7.63 -7.16 22.13
C GLY A 54 -8.60 -8.31 21.84
N ILE A 55 -8.43 -9.04 20.73
CA ILE A 55 -9.13 -10.29 20.47
C ILE A 55 -8.33 -11.40 21.16
N GLY A 56 -8.86 -11.93 22.26
CA GLY A 56 -8.31 -13.07 22.97
C GLY A 56 -8.50 -14.38 22.20
N PRO A 57 -7.87 -15.48 22.64
CA PRO A 57 -8.18 -16.80 22.10
C PRO A 57 -9.67 -17.10 22.31
N PHE A 58 -10.30 -17.73 21.32
CA PHE A 58 -11.69 -18.19 21.40
C PHE A 58 -11.87 -19.11 22.61
N THR A 59 -12.79 -18.75 23.50
CA THR A 59 -13.11 -19.51 24.70
C THR A 59 -14.46 -20.21 24.55
N ALA A 60 -14.77 -21.12 25.46
CA ALA A 60 -16.08 -21.79 25.48
C ALA A 60 -17.26 -20.80 25.69
N ASP A 61 -16.98 -19.60 26.22
CA ASP A 61 -17.97 -18.52 26.39
C ASP A 61 -18.30 -17.82 25.06
N ASP A 62 -17.38 -17.88 24.10
CA ASP A 62 -17.57 -17.35 22.75
C ASP A 62 -18.36 -18.31 21.84
N GLU A 63 -18.71 -19.51 22.33
CA GLU A 63 -19.44 -20.52 21.57
C GLU A 63 -20.90 -20.10 21.34
N MET A 64 -21.25 -19.85 20.08
CA MET A 64 -22.61 -19.52 19.68
C MET A 64 -23.50 -20.76 19.82
N THR A 65 -24.24 -20.83 20.93
CA THR A 65 -25.11 -21.95 21.32
C THR A 65 -26.56 -21.78 20.83
N ASP A 66 -26.86 -20.66 20.17
CA ASP A 66 -28.16 -20.33 19.60
C ASP A 66 -28.32 -21.00 18.23
N HIS A 67 -28.52 -22.32 18.24
CA HIS A 67 -28.90 -23.08 17.06
C HIS A 67 -30.06 -24.00 17.44
N ASP A 68 -31.29 -23.56 17.16
CA ASP A 68 -32.50 -24.39 17.09
C ASP A 68 -32.56 -25.11 15.72
#